data_AF-A0A2M7RWY9-F1
#
_entry.id   AF-A0A2M7RWY9-F1
#
_cell.length_a   1.000
_cell.length_b   1.000
_cell.length_c   1.000
_cell.angle_alpha   90.00
_cell.angle_beta   90.00
_cell.angle_gamma   90.00
#
_symmetry.space_group_name_H-M   'P 1'
#
loop_
_entity.id
_entity.type
_entity.pdbx_description
1 polymer ?
#
loop_
_entity_poly.entity_id
_entity_poly.type
_entity_poly.pdbx_seq_one_letter_code
_entity_poly.pdbx_strand_id
1 'polypeptide(L)'
;VASVNNDQHYYYHSILEKLFFLVLNKKHQDRKPYILPNNHEFVPFLNGGLFEAQDDDFFPKDSKGIHSPNFALNIPNNWFKDFFEVLEQYNFTIDENSINDFEVSIDPEMLGTIFENLLAEIDPDTEKSARKSTGSFYTPREIVDYMVEQSLLQYIKTKTKIEESILEFLFKDESADLTTFEKLSNLTEKQKTQILEALSDIKILDPACGSGAFPMGVLHKIIALLKKLDKGAVW
;
A
#
# COMPACT_ATOMS: atom_id res chain seq x y z
N VAL A 1 -0.92 -25.12 -2.81
CA VAL A 1 -0.56 -25.97 -3.97
C VAL A 1 -1.45 -25.63 -5.16
N ALA A 2 -1.03 -24.67 -5.99
CA ALA A 2 -1.67 -24.47 -7.29
C ALA A 2 -1.27 -25.66 -8.17
N SER A 3 -2.23 -26.52 -8.52
CA SER A 3 -1.98 -27.64 -9.43
C SER A 3 -1.79 -27.07 -10.85
N VAL A 4 -0.54 -26.95 -11.28
CA VAL A 4 -0.18 -26.67 -12.67
C VAL A 4 -0.48 -27.94 -13.47
N ASN A 5 -1.68 -28.05 -14.03
CA ASN A 5 -2.07 -29.15 -14.91
C ASN A 5 -1.24 -29.09 -16.20
N ASN A 6 -0.69 -30.24 -16.61
CA ASN A 6 0.27 -30.42 -17.70
C ASN A 6 -0.34 -30.36 -19.12
N ASP A 7 -1.61 -29.95 -19.26
CA ASP A 7 -2.29 -29.88 -20.55
C ASP A 7 -2.31 -28.43 -21.06
N GLN A 8 -1.35 -28.08 -21.93
CA GLN A 8 -1.32 -26.95 -22.89
C GLN A 8 -1.99 -25.60 -22.52
N HIS A 9 -2.13 -25.30 -21.23
CA HIS A 9 -2.74 -24.07 -20.76
C HIS A 9 -1.68 -23.24 -20.04
N TYR A 10 -1.27 -22.16 -20.69
CA TYR A 10 -0.37 -21.15 -20.14
C TYR A 10 -0.97 -20.60 -18.85
N TYR A 11 -0.27 -20.76 -17.73
CA TYR A 11 -0.73 -20.38 -16.40
C TYR A 11 -1.15 -18.90 -16.34
N TYR A 12 -0.43 -18.05 -17.06
CA TYR A 12 -0.76 -16.63 -17.21
C TYR A 12 -2.18 -16.40 -17.76
N HIS A 13 -2.48 -16.80 -19.00
CA HIS A 13 -3.78 -16.55 -19.62
C HIS A 13 -4.93 -17.35 -18.99
N SER A 14 -4.64 -18.54 -18.44
CA SER A 14 -5.65 -19.38 -17.83
C SER A 14 -6.08 -18.90 -16.44
N ILE A 15 -5.13 -18.36 -15.65
CA ILE A 15 -5.33 -17.99 -14.26
C ILE A 15 -5.08 -16.50 -14.01
N LEU A 16 -3.85 -16.01 -14.17
CA LEU A 16 -3.44 -14.66 -13.74
C LEU A 16 -4.17 -13.55 -14.50
N GLU A 17 -4.22 -13.64 -15.81
CA GLU A 17 -4.88 -12.65 -16.67
C GLU A 17 -6.37 -12.50 -16.30
N LYS A 18 -7.05 -13.62 -16.03
CA LYS A 18 -8.44 -13.61 -15.56
C LYS A 18 -8.56 -13.09 -14.13
N LEU A 19 -7.64 -13.46 -13.25
CA LEU A 19 -7.62 -13.00 -11.86
C LEU A 19 -7.49 -11.48 -11.80
N PHE A 20 -6.56 -10.89 -12.55
CA PHE A 20 -6.34 -9.45 -12.58
C PHE A 20 -7.56 -8.72 -13.15
N PHE A 21 -7.94 -9.02 -14.39
CA PHE A 21 -8.87 -8.16 -15.12
C PHE A 21 -10.35 -8.56 -14.98
N LEU A 22 -10.64 -9.82 -14.63
CA LEU A 22 -12.01 -10.34 -14.54
C LEU A 22 -12.44 -10.68 -13.11
N VAL A 23 -11.52 -10.75 -12.15
CA VAL A 23 -11.85 -10.99 -10.73
C VAL A 23 -11.56 -9.73 -9.90
N LEU A 24 -10.31 -9.29 -9.82
CA LEU A 24 -9.91 -8.16 -8.99
C LEU A 24 -10.48 -6.83 -9.50
N ASN A 25 -10.67 -6.70 -10.82
CA ASN A 25 -11.27 -5.53 -11.46
C ASN A 25 -12.77 -5.65 -11.79
N LYS A 26 -13.47 -6.71 -11.36
CA LYS A 26 -14.94 -6.82 -11.55
C LYS A 26 -15.66 -7.20 -10.27
N LYS A 27 -16.78 -6.51 -10.01
CA LYS A 27 -17.68 -6.84 -8.89
C LYS A 27 -18.24 -8.26 -9.06
N HIS A 28 -18.48 -8.95 -7.94
CA HIS A 28 -18.95 -10.35 -7.94
C HIS A 28 -20.16 -10.60 -8.85
N GLN A 29 -21.13 -9.67 -8.89
CA GLN A 29 -22.33 -9.80 -9.71
C GLN A 29 -22.04 -9.83 -11.23
N ASP A 30 -20.96 -9.15 -11.67
CA ASP A 30 -20.60 -8.97 -13.08
C ASP A 30 -19.62 -10.05 -13.58
N ARG A 31 -19.22 -10.98 -12.70
CA ARG A 31 -18.29 -12.09 -12.98
C ARG A 31 -18.96 -13.26 -13.72
N LYS A 32 -20.29 -13.40 -13.61
CA LYS A 32 -21.08 -14.55 -14.11
C LYS A 32 -20.88 -14.91 -15.60
N PRO A 33 -20.66 -13.96 -16.53
CA PRO A 33 -20.49 -14.30 -17.94
C PRO A 33 -19.16 -14.96 -18.28
N TYR A 34 -18.20 -15.00 -17.36
CA TYR A 34 -16.82 -15.42 -17.63
C TYR A 34 -16.49 -16.78 -17.00
N ILE A 35 -15.61 -17.53 -17.66
CA ILE A 35 -15.03 -18.77 -17.11
C ILE A 35 -13.81 -18.38 -16.27
N LEU A 36 -13.98 -18.35 -14.95
CA LEU A 36 -12.99 -17.86 -13.98
C LEU A 36 -12.25 -18.99 -13.26
N PRO A 37 -11.08 -18.70 -12.66
CA PRO A 37 -10.36 -19.65 -11.83
C PRO A 37 -11.20 -20.17 -10.64
N ASN A 38 -10.89 -21.37 -10.15
CA ASN A 38 -11.53 -21.90 -8.95
C ASN A 38 -11.36 -20.95 -7.76
N ASN A 39 -12.33 -20.92 -6.85
CA ASN A 39 -12.33 -20.10 -5.63
C ASN A 39 -12.34 -18.57 -5.88
N HIS A 40 -12.63 -18.11 -7.11
CA HIS A 40 -12.73 -16.67 -7.41
C HIS A 40 -13.80 -15.92 -6.58
N GLU A 41 -14.73 -16.64 -5.95
CA GLU A 41 -15.78 -16.08 -5.10
C GLU A 41 -15.23 -15.53 -3.77
N PHE A 42 -14.12 -16.08 -3.27
CA PHE A 42 -13.46 -15.62 -2.06
C PHE A 42 -12.55 -14.41 -2.29
N VAL A 43 -12.25 -14.11 -3.56
CA VAL A 43 -11.37 -12.99 -3.93
C VAL A 43 -12.21 -11.72 -4.01
N PRO A 44 -11.93 -10.69 -3.19
CA PRO A 44 -12.70 -9.46 -3.19
C PRO A 44 -12.48 -8.67 -4.49
N PHE A 45 -13.40 -7.75 -4.75
CA PHE A 45 -13.18 -6.71 -5.74
C PHE A 45 -12.29 -5.62 -5.13
N LEU A 46 -11.14 -5.34 -5.76
CA LEU A 46 -10.13 -4.42 -5.22
C LEU A 46 -10.00 -3.10 -6.00
N ASN A 47 -10.67 -2.95 -7.15
CA ASN A 47 -10.57 -1.83 -8.09
C ASN A 47 -10.00 -0.50 -7.57
N GLY A 48 -9.11 0.09 -8.35
CA GLY A 48 -8.42 1.35 -8.04
C GLY A 48 -7.40 1.74 -9.12
N GLY A 49 -7.71 1.51 -10.39
CA GLY A 49 -6.80 1.74 -11.52
C GLY A 49 -5.70 0.66 -11.67
N LEU A 50 -5.22 0.07 -10.57
CA LEU A 50 -4.15 -0.93 -10.59
C LEU A 50 -4.46 -2.18 -11.43
N PHE A 51 -5.72 -2.62 -11.44
CA PHE A 51 -6.18 -3.77 -12.23
C PHE A 51 -7.02 -3.35 -13.44
N GLU A 52 -6.99 -2.08 -13.80
CA GLU A 52 -7.62 -1.60 -15.02
C GLU A 52 -6.72 -1.93 -16.22
N ALA A 53 -7.24 -2.72 -17.15
CA ALA A 53 -6.50 -3.13 -18.33
C ALA A 53 -6.11 -1.90 -19.16
N GLN A 54 -4.82 -1.76 -19.41
CA GLN A 54 -4.23 -0.76 -20.27
C GLN A 54 -4.11 -1.28 -21.71
N ASP A 55 -3.79 -0.39 -22.64
CA ASP A 55 -3.67 -0.73 -24.07
C ASP A 55 -2.52 -1.73 -24.34
N ASP A 56 -1.47 -1.71 -23.51
CA ASP A 56 -0.28 -2.56 -23.57
C ASP A 56 -0.43 -3.89 -22.81
N ASP A 57 -1.52 -4.09 -22.06
CA ASP A 57 -1.84 -5.39 -21.45
C ASP A 57 -2.32 -6.43 -22.47
N PHE A 58 -2.53 -6.03 -23.73
CA PHE A 58 -3.01 -6.89 -24.80
C PHE A 58 -4.24 -7.72 -24.39
N PHE A 59 -5.21 -7.08 -23.73
CA PHE A 59 -6.44 -7.69 -23.21
C PHE A 59 -7.68 -7.33 -24.08
N PRO A 60 -7.77 -7.80 -25.35
CA PRO A 60 -8.79 -7.34 -26.29
C PRO A 60 -10.18 -7.88 -25.96
N LYS A 61 -11.19 -7.05 -26.24
CA LYS A 61 -12.61 -7.42 -26.14
C LYS A 61 -13.16 -7.67 -27.53
N ASP A 62 -13.98 -8.70 -27.68
CA ASP A 62 -14.72 -8.95 -28.90
C ASP A 62 -15.88 -7.94 -29.08
N SER A 63 -16.57 -8.02 -30.21
CA SER A 63 -17.74 -7.19 -30.52
C SER A 63 -18.91 -7.29 -29.52
N LYS A 64 -18.90 -8.28 -28.62
CA LYS A 64 -19.88 -8.49 -27.55
C LYS A 64 -19.36 -8.05 -26.17
N GLY A 65 -18.16 -7.46 -26.11
CA GLY A 65 -17.51 -7.03 -24.88
C GLY A 65 -16.89 -8.18 -24.07
N ILE A 66 -16.77 -9.38 -24.66
CA ILE A 66 -16.19 -10.56 -24.03
C ILE A 66 -14.70 -10.61 -24.34
N HIS A 67 -13.89 -10.79 -23.29
CA HIS A 67 -12.45 -10.89 -23.42
C HIS A 67 -12.05 -12.21 -24.12
N SER A 68 -11.14 -12.13 -25.08
CA SER A 68 -10.48 -13.29 -25.70
C SER A 68 -8.97 -13.18 -25.47
N PRO A 69 -8.31 -14.20 -24.89
CA PRO A 69 -6.87 -14.15 -24.62
C PRO A 69 -6.08 -13.86 -25.89
N ASN A 70 -5.19 -12.87 -25.82
CA ASN A 70 -4.21 -12.61 -26.86
C ASN A 70 -2.94 -13.41 -26.57
N PHE A 71 -2.74 -14.52 -27.28
CA PHE A 71 -1.58 -15.40 -27.10
C PHE A 71 -0.28 -14.83 -27.69
N ALA A 72 -0.21 -13.54 -28.00
CA ALA A 72 1.02 -12.87 -28.41
C ALA A 72 2.07 -12.85 -27.27
N LEU A 73 1.62 -12.80 -26.02
CA LEU A 73 2.48 -12.94 -24.85
C LEU A 73 2.62 -14.41 -24.48
N ASN A 74 3.85 -14.93 -24.45
CA ASN A 74 4.10 -16.33 -24.10
C ASN A 74 5.09 -16.42 -22.94
N ILE A 75 4.58 -16.72 -21.74
CA ILE A 75 5.39 -16.91 -20.54
C ILE A 75 5.38 -18.40 -20.18
N PRO A 76 6.54 -19.07 -20.12
CA PRO A 76 6.63 -20.49 -19.76
C PRO A 76 6.12 -20.77 -18.35
N ASN A 77 5.35 -21.85 -18.16
CA ASN A 77 4.86 -22.26 -16.84
C ASN A 77 5.99 -22.53 -15.83
N ASN A 78 7.16 -23.00 -16.29
CA ASN A 78 8.29 -23.24 -15.40
C ASN A 78 8.78 -21.96 -14.73
N TRP A 79 8.75 -20.83 -15.45
CA TRP A 79 9.14 -19.54 -14.89
C TRP A 79 8.27 -19.16 -13.69
N PHE A 80 6.95 -19.35 -13.77
CA PHE A 80 6.05 -19.11 -12.65
C PHE A 80 6.31 -20.04 -11.48
N LYS A 81 6.64 -21.30 -11.75
CA LYS A 81 6.98 -22.27 -10.70
C LYS A 81 8.22 -21.82 -9.94
N ASP A 82 9.30 -21.52 -10.66
CA ASP A 82 10.55 -21.04 -10.06
C ASP A 82 10.32 -19.74 -9.28
N PHE A 83 9.52 -18.81 -9.84
CA PHE A 83 9.17 -17.55 -9.18
C PHE A 83 8.39 -17.76 -7.88
N PHE A 84 7.36 -18.59 -7.89
CA PHE A 84 6.58 -18.87 -6.68
C PHE A 84 7.38 -19.65 -5.63
N GLU A 85 8.26 -20.56 -6.04
CA GLU A 85 9.19 -21.23 -5.12
C GLU A 85 10.11 -20.25 -4.39
N VAL A 86 10.46 -19.11 -5.01
CA VAL A 86 11.19 -18.03 -4.35
C VAL A 86 10.28 -17.24 -3.41
N LEU A 87 9.09 -16.81 -3.87
CA LEU A 87 8.18 -16.03 -3.02
C LEU A 87 7.73 -16.80 -1.78
N GLU A 88 7.49 -18.10 -1.90
CA GLU A 88 7.06 -18.98 -0.79
C GLU A 88 8.17 -19.18 0.28
N GLN A 89 9.41 -18.75 0.03
CA GLN A 89 10.47 -18.74 1.05
C GLN A 89 10.32 -17.58 2.04
N TYR A 90 9.46 -16.61 1.75
CA TYR A 90 9.27 -15.40 2.54
C TYR A 90 7.83 -15.31 3.05
N ASN A 91 7.65 -14.79 4.27
CA ASN A 91 6.33 -14.41 4.74
C ASN A 91 6.05 -12.97 4.30
N PHE A 92 4.93 -12.72 3.63
CA PHE A 92 4.55 -11.34 3.32
C PHE A 92 3.67 -10.78 4.44
N THR A 93 4.04 -9.62 4.96
CA THR A 93 3.26 -8.92 5.99
C THR A 93 2.74 -7.60 5.45
N ILE A 94 1.55 -7.23 5.91
CA ILE A 94 0.98 -5.89 5.72
C ILE A 94 1.33 -4.95 6.88
N ASP A 95 1.87 -5.50 7.97
CA ASP A 95 2.22 -4.74 9.17
C ASP A 95 3.66 -4.26 9.07
N GLU A 96 3.84 -2.95 8.99
CA GLU A 96 5.14 -2.26 8.97
C GLU A 96 5.78 -2.15 10.37
N ASN A 97 5.29 -2.92 11.36
CA ASN A 97 5.70 -2.80 12.76
C ASN A 97 6.45 -4.02 13.28
N SER A 98 7.73 -3.78 13.58
CA SER A 98 8.49 -4.23 14.77
C SER A 98 9.90 -4.61 14.35
N ILE A 99 10.88 -3.84 14.84
CA ILE A 99 12.32 -4.10 14.74
C ILE A 99 12.69 -5.50 15.30
N ASN A 100 11.77 -6.17 16.00
CA ASN A 100 11.98 -7.47 16.64
C ASN A 100 11.36 -8.66 15.89
N ASP A 101 10.57 -8.47 14.83
CA ASP A 101 9.99 -9.56 14.00
C ASP A 101 10.77 -9.77 12.68
N PHE A 102 12.08 -9.50 12.70
CA PHE A 102 12.97 -9.54 11.54
C PHE A 102 13.25 -10.93 10.96
N GLU A 103 12.77 -12.02 11.56
CA GLU A 103 12.97 -13.35 10.99
C GLU A 103 11.86 -13.67 9.96
N VAL A 104 12.13 -13.24 8.71
CA VAL A 104 11.52 -13.71 7.46
C VAL A 104 10.17 -13.08 7.07
N SER A 105 9.93 -11.80 7.39
CA SER A 105 8.80 -11.06 6.81
C SER A 105 9.26 -10.00 5.80
N ILE A 106 8.73 -10.03 4.58
CA ILE A 106 8.88 -8.95 3.57
C ILE A 106 7.74 -7.97 3.75
N ASP A 107 8.08 -6.72 4.02
CA ASP A 107 7.18 -5.57 4.04
C ASP A 107 7.20 -4.81 2.69
N PRO A 108 6.24 -3.90 2.43
CA PRO A 108 6.22 -3.09 1.22
C PRO A 108 7.46 -2.19 1.02
N GLU A 109 8.13 -1.78 2.08
CA GLU A 109 9.33 -0.91 2.05
C GLU A 109 10.56 -1.67 1.51
N MET A 110 10.72 -2.93 1.89
CA MET A 110 11.74 -3.82 1.35
C MET A 110 11.59 -4.00 -0.17
N LEU A 111 10.36 -4.11 -0.67
CA LEU A 111 10.09 -4.17 -2.11
C LEU A 111 10.50 -2.88 -2.83
N GLY A 112 10.27 -1.71 -2.20
CA GLY A 112 10.77 -0.42 -2.69
C GLY A 112 12.30 -0.40 -2.78
N THR A 113 12.98 -0.86 -1.74
CA THR A 113 14.45 -0.94 -1.69
C THR A 113 15.00 -1.89 -2.76
N ILE A 114 14.36 -3.04 -2.96
CA ILE A 114 14.74 -4.00 -4.01
C ILE A 114 14.55 -3.37 -5.40
N PHE A 115 13.44 -2.69 -5.63
CA PHE A 115 13.16 -2.01 -6.90
C PHE A 115 14.21 -0.92 -7.20
N GLU A 116 14.61 -0.13 -6.20
CA GLU A 116 15.66 0.88 -6.34
C GLU A 116 17.02 0.26 -6.68
N ASN A 117 17.39 -0.82 -6.00
CA ASN A 117 18.65 -1.52 -6.27
C ASN A 117 18.66 -2.12 -7.69
N LEU A 118 17.53 -2.68 -8.13
CA LEU A 118 17.38 -3.24 -9.47
C LEU A 118 17.48 -2.16 -10.55
N LEU A 119 16.88 -0.98 -10.34
CA LEU A 119 17.05 0.16 -11.26
C LEU A 119 18.50 0.62 -11.36
N ALA A 120 19.24 0.58 -10.25
CA ALA A 120 20.66 0.95 -10.23
C ALA A 120 21.56 -0.06 -10.96
N GLU A 121 21.17 -1.34 -11.04
CA GLU A 121 21.90 -2.39 -11.76
C GLU A 121 21.62 -2.42 -13.26
N ILE A 122 20.41 -2.04 -13.70
CA ILE A 122 19.97 -2.12 -15.11
C ILE A 122 20.54 -0.97 -15.97
N ASP A 123 21.12 0.07 -15.37
CA ASP A 123 21.79 1.17 -16.09
C ASP A 123 23.33 1.07 -16.02
N PRO A 124 23.98 0.32 -16.93
CA PRO A 124 25.43 0.05 -16.89
C PRO A 124 26.32 1.26 -17.19
N ASP A 125 25.77 2.36 -17.73
CA ASP A 125 26.54 3.60 -17.96
C ASP A 125 26.66 4.46 -16.69
N THR A 126 26.06 4.03 -15.57
CA THR A 126 25.92 4.86 -14.39
C THR A 126 26.11 4.13 -13.06
N GLU A 127 27.20 3.35 -12.91
CA GLU A 127 27.63 2.81 -11.59
C GLU A 127 27.67 3.86 -10.45
N LYS A 128 27.70 5.16 -10.77
CA LYS A 128 27.59 6.29 -9.82
C LYS A 128 26.50 7.33 -10.14
N SER A 129 25.69 7.15 -11.19
CA SER A 129 24.93 8.25 -11.83
C SER A 129 23.40 8.06 -11.92
N ALA A 130 22.84 6.84 -11.92
CA ALA A 130 21.38 6.67 -11.88
C ALA A 130 20.76 7.32 -10.61
N ARG A 131 21.41 7.10 -9.45
CA ARG A 131 21.01 7.69 -8.15
C ARG A 131 20.96 9.22 -8.13
N LYS A 132 21.85 9.90 -8.85
CA LYS A 132 21.92 11.38 -8.89
C LYS A 132 21.06 11.99 -9.98
N SER A 133 20.78 11.25 -11.05
CA SER A 133 20.02 11.76 -12.19
C SER A 133 18.51 11.65 -11.98
N THR A 134 18.02 10.62 -11.27
CA THR A 134 16.59 10.51 -10.92
C THR A 134 16.24 11.19 -9.58
N GLY A 135 17.22 11.40 -8.70
CA GLY A 135 16.98 11.95 -7.35
C GLY A 135 16.22 11.00 -6.42
N SER A 136 16.10 9.73 -6.79
CA SER A 136 15.40 8.68 -6.05
C SER A 136 16.22 8.26 -4.83
N PHE A 137 16.12 9.02 -3.74
CA PHE A 137 16.65 8.66 -2.44
C PHE A 137 15.48 8.44 -1.48
N TYR A 138 15.38 7.24 -0.94
CA TYR A 138 14.45 6.96 0.12
C TYR A 138 14.79 7.78 1.37
N THR A 139 13.78 8.42 1.96
CA THR A 139 13.94 9.21 3.18
C THR A 139 13.89 8.26 4.38
N PRO A 140 14.90 8.24 5.28
CA PRO A 140 14.89 7.35 6.44
C PRO A 140 13.61 7.49 7.26
N ARG A 141 13.08 6.37 7.76
CA ARG A 141 11.80 6.31 8.50
C ARG A 141 11.72 7.30 9.66
N GLU A 142 12.78 7.43 10.44
CA GLU A 142 12.84 8.38 11.56
C GLU A 142 12.65 9.84 11.11
N ILE A 143 13.16 10.18 9.92
CA ILE A 143 13.03 11.52 9.35
C ILE A 143 11.60 11.73 8.83
N VAL A 144 11.04 10.74 8.13
CA VAL A 144 9.64 10.80 7.67
C VAL A 144 8.70 10.95 8.88
N ASP A 145 8.87 10.11 9.90
CA ASP A 145 8.04 10.10 11.10
C ASP A 145 8.06 11.45 11.81
N TYR A 146 9.26 11.98 12.05
CA TYR A 146 9.46 13.29 12.67
C TYR A 146 8.83 14.42 11.84
N MET A 147 9.11 14.48 10.54
CA MET A 147 8.59 15.54 9.67
C MET A 147 7.07 15.51 9.57
N VAL A 148 6.48 14.32 9.46
CA VAL A 148 5.03 14.13 9.43
C VAL A 148 4.42 14.59 10.75
N GLU A 149 4.99 14.18 11.88
CA GLU A 149 4.51 14.54 13.21
C GLU A 149 4.51 16.06 13.44
N GLN A 150 5.65 16.72 13.16
CA GLN A 150 5.75 18.18 13.30
C GLN A 150 4.79 18.91 12.36
N SER A 151 4.61 18.42 11.14
CA SER A 151 3.68 19.01 10.16
C SER A 151 2.22 18.88 10.60
N LEU A 152 1.80 17.71 11.09
CA LEU A 152 0.46 17.47 11.60
C LEU A 152 0.19 18.29 12.86
N LEU A 153 1.14 18.33 13.80
CA LEU A 153 1.04 19.11 15.02
C LEU A 153 0.83 20.60 14.69
N GLN A 154 1.66 21.16 13.81
CA GLN A 154 1.56 22.57 13.42
C GLN A 154 0.25 22.85 12.67
N TYR A 155 -0.21 21.94 11.82
CA TYR A 155 -1.50 22.06 11.13
C TYR A 155 -2.68 22.08 12.11
N ILE A 156 -2.76 21.10 13.02
CA ILE A 156 -3.83 20.99 14.02
C ILE A 156 -3.83 22.22 14.93
N LYS A 157 -2.66 22.65 15.40
CA LYS A 157 -2.50 23.88 16.19
C LYS A 157 -3.06 25.10 15.45
N THR A 158 -2.71 25.27 14.18
CA THR A 158 -3.16 26.41 13.36
C THR A 158 -4.67 26.41 13.14
N LYS A 159 -5.27 25.23 12.93
CA LYS A 159 -6.71 25.08 12.68
C LYS A 159 -7.56 25.21 13.95
N THR A 160 -7.12 24.62 15.05
CA THR A 160 -7.91 24.50 16.29
C THR A 160 -7.61 25.59 17.30
N LYS A 161 -6.43 26.24 17.21
CA LYS A 161 -5.87 27.17 18.20
C LYS A 161 -5.71 26.56 19.60
N ILE A 162 -5.61 25.23 19.68
CA ILE A 162 -5.30 24.51 20.91
C ILE A 162 -3.81 24.71 21.25
N GLU A 163 -3.49 24.74 22.54
CA GLU A 163 -2.12 24.87 23.01
C GLU A 163 -1.26 23.68 22.57
N GLU A 164 -0.06 23.96 22.07
CA GLU A 164 0.88 22.96 21.58
C GLU A 164 1.25 21.91 22.63
N SER A 165 1.40 22.34 23.89
CA SER A 165 1.69 21.44 25.02
C SER A 165 0.64 20.34 25.17
N ILE A 166 -0.62 20.57 24.80
CA ILE A 166 -1.69 19.57 24.84
C ILE A 166 -1.59 18.64 23.62
N LEU A 167 -1.29 19.20 22.44
CA LEU A 167 -1.24 18.47 21.17
C LEU A 167 -0.06 17.50 21.08
N GLU A 168 1.09 17.83 21.66
CA GLU A 168 2.27 16.95 21.71
C GLU A 168 1.95 15.57 22.31
N PHE A 169 1.02 15.49 23.26
CA PHE A 169 0.63 14.21 23.88
C PHE A 169 -0.14 13.29 22.92
N LEU A 170 -0.73 13.81 21.85
CA LEU A 170 -1.44 12.99 20.85
C LEU A 170 -0.48 12.07 20.08
N PHE A 171 0.74 12.53 19.88
CA PHE A 171 1.75 11.83 19.08
C PHE A 171 2.65 10.89 19.90
N LYS A 172 2.62 11.00 21.23
CA LYS A 172 3.33 10.10 22.14
C LYS A 172 2.61 8.77 22.29
N ASP A 173 3.36 7.70 22.52
CA ASP A 173 2.81 6.37 22.78
C ASP A 173 2.08 6.31 24.13
N GLU A 174 0.87 5.74 24.12
CA GLU A 174 0.04 5.58 25.33
C GLU A 174 0.70 4.65 26.37
N SER A 175 1.61 3.76 25.95
CA SER A 175 2.27 2.78 26.80
C SER A 175 3.45 3.33 27.61
N ALA A 176 3.93 4.53 27.28
CA ALA A 176 5.17 5.06 27.87
C ALA A 176 4.95 5.83 29.18
N ASP A 177 3.74 6.32 29.48
CA ASP A 177 3.55 7.20 30.64
C ASP A 177 2.09 7.32 31.11
N LEU A 178 1.81 7.06 32.40
CA LEU A 178 0.50 7.27 33.04
C LEU A 178 0.01 8.72 32.87
N THR A 179 0.94 9.66 32.74
CA THR A 179 0.69 11.09 32.53
C THR A 179 0.08 11.41 31.15
N THR A 180 0.34 10.59 30.13
CA THR A 180 -0.20 10.75 28.77
C THR A 180 -1.70 10.45 28.76
N PHE A 181 -2.12 9.37 29.41
CA PHE A 181 -3.54 8.99 29.52
C PHE A 181 -4.37 10.04 30.28
N GLU A 182 -3.84 10.56 31.39
CA GLU A 182 -4.49 11.63 32.18
C GLU A 182 -4.61 12.96 31.43
N LYS A 183 -3.69 13.26 30.51
CA LYS A 183 -3.75 14.49 29.70
C LYS A 183 -4.61 14.35 28.46
N LEU A 184 -4.62 13.18 27.83
CA LEU A 184 -5.58 12.87 26.76
C LEU A 184 -7.03 12.89 27.28
N SER A 185 -7.26 12.47 28.52
CA SER A 185 -8.59 12.58 29.16
C SER A 185 -8.97 14.01 29.54
N ASN A 186 -8.00 14.94 29.61
CA ASN A 186 -8.24 16.38 29.79
C ASN A 186 -8.64 17.11 28.50
N LEU A 187 -8.58 16.47 27.34
CA LEU A 187 -9.17 17.05 26.12
C LEU A 187 -10.69 17.11 26.26
N THR A 188 -11.23 18.32 26.19
CA THR A 188 -12.68 18.53 26.17
C THR A 188 -13.26 17.91 24.89
N GLU A 189 -14.51 17.45 24.96
CA GLU A 189 -15.20 16.90 23.77
C GLU A 189 -15.20 17.88 22.60
N LYS A 190 -15.35 19.18 22.88
CA LYS A 190 -15.23 20.23 21.87
C LYS A 190 -13.87 20.23 21.16
N GLN A 191 -12.78 20.10 21.91
CA GLN A 191 -11.44 20.05 21.34
C GLN A 191 -11.23 18.78 20.51
N LYS A 192 -11.73 17.63 20.98
CA LYS A 192 -11.68 16.38 20.19
C LYS A 192 -12.41 16.53 18.86
N THR A 193 -13.64 17.04 18.88
CA THR A 193 -14.41 17.30 17.64
C THR A 193 -13.65 18.23 16.70
N GLN A 194 -13.07 19.32 17.21
CA GLN A 194 -12.29 20.25 16.39
C GLN A 194 -11.05 19.59 15.76
N ILE A 195 -10.38 18.69 16.47
CA ILE A 195 -9.22 17.95 15.93
C ILE A 195 -9.70 16.96 14.86
N LEU A 196 -10.77 16.20 15.12
CA LEU A 196 -11.34 15.24 14.17
C LEU A 196 -11.80 15.93 12.87
N GLU A 197 -12.48 17.07 12.98
CA GLU A 197 -12.86 17.90 11.83
C GLU A 197 -11.62 18.37 11.05
N ALA A 198 -10.59 18.86 11.75
CA ALA A 198 -9.35 19.30 11.11
C ALA A 198 -8.64 18.15 10.35
N LEU A 199 -8.61 16.95 10.95
CA LEU A 199 -8.04 15.75 10.34
C LEU A 199 -8.88 15.27 9.14
N SER A 200 -10.21 15.40 9.17
CA SER A 200 -11.07 15.06 8.02
C SER A 200 -10.90 16.02 6.84
N ASP A 201 -10.57 17.28 7.11
CA ASP A 201 -10.44 18.33 6.08
C ASP A 201 -9.01 18.46 5.52
N ILE A 202 -8.04 17.78 6.12
CA ILE A 202 -6.63 17.94 5.77
C ILE A 202 -6.36 17.50 4.32
N LYS A 203 -5.51 18.26 3.63
CA LYS A 203 -5.03 17.94 2.29
C LYS A 203 -3.51 17.91 2.30
N ILE A 204 -2.95 16.80 1.83
CA ILE A 204 -1.51 16.56 1.80
C ILE A 204 -1.06 16.59 0.34
N LEU A 205 0.07 17.25 0.09
CA LEU A 205 0.71 17.29 -1.22
C LEU A 205 2.21 17.10 -1.03
N ASP A 206 2.74 16.04 -1.64
CA ASP A 206 4.16 15.84 -1.81
C ASP A 206 4.47 15.83 -3.32
N PRO A 207 5.02 16.95 -3.87
CA PRO A 207 5.31 17.08 -5.29
C PRO A 207 6.40 16.13 -5.80
N ALA A 208 7.17 15.49 -4.91
CA ALA A 208 8.29 14.61 -5.25
C ALA A 208 8.25 13.33 -4.40
N CYS A 209 7.07 12.72 -4.31
CA CYS A 209 6.78 11.67 -3.33
C CYS A 209 7.55 10.36 -3.50
N GLY A 210 8.17 10.11 -4.65
CA GLY A 210 8.95 8.89 -4.91
C GLY A 210 8.12 7.64 -4.63
N SER A 211 8.59 6.80 -3.70
CA SER A 211 7.89 5.60 -3.21
C SER A 211 6.61 5.88 -2.39
N GLY A 212 6.31 7.14 -2.10
CA GLY A 212 5.12 7.54 -1.34
C GLY A 212 5.32 7.59 0.18
N ALA A 213 6.57 7.58 0.67
CA ALA A 213 6.89 7.49 2.10
C ALA A 213 6.20 8.58 2.95
N PHE A 214 6.20 9.85 2.51
CA PHE A 214 5.55 10.93 3.24
C PHE A 214 4.02 10.83 3.25
N PRO A 215 3.32 10.68 2.09
CA PRO A 215 1.88 10.44 2.09
C PRO A 215 1.44 9.25 2.96
N MET A 216 2.17 8.12 2.89
CA MET A 216 1.90 6.94 3.71
C MET A 216 2.16 7.20 5.19
N GLY A 217 3.26 7.86 5.53
CA GLY A 217 3.56 8.25 6.90
C GLY A 217 2.47 9.15 7.50
N VAL A 218 1.98 10.12 6.72
CA VAL A 218 0.84 10.97 7.14
C VAL A 218 -0.42 10.14 7.33
N LEU A 219 -0.74 9.25 6.40
CA LEU A 219 -1.91 8.36 6.51
C LEU A 219 -1.86 7.53 7.79
N HIS A 220 -0.73 6.87 8.07
CA HIS A 220 -0.55 6.05 9.26
C HIS A 220 -0.69 6.86 10.55
N LYS A 221 -0.09 8.07 10.62
CA LYS A 221 -0.23 8.96 11.78
C LYS A 221 -1.66 9.46 11.96
N ILE A 222 -2.37 9.82 10.88
CA ILE A 222 -3.79 10.21 10.95
C ILE A 222 -4.63 9.06 11.49
N ILE A 223 -4.46 7.83 10.97
CA ILE A 223 -5.21 6.66 11.46
C ILE A 223 -4.92 6.40 12.94
N ALA A 224 -3.66 6.52 13.38
CA ALA A 224 -3.31 6.38 14.79
C ALA A 224 -3.99 7.44 15.67
N LEU A 225 -4.02 8.70 15.22
CA LEU A 225 -4.73 9.78 15.91
C LEU A 225 -6.24 9.52 15.97
N LEU A 226 -6.85 9.08 14.88
CA LEU A 226 -8.28 8.75 14.82
C LEU A 226 -8.63 7.62 15.81
N LYS A 227 -7.82 6.55 15.87
CA LYS A 227 -8.00 5.47 16.84
C LYS A 227 -7.89 5.95 18.31
N LYS A 228 -7.01 6.91 18.59
CA LYS A 228 -6.86 7.51 19.93
C LYS A 228 -8.04 8.42 20.30
N LEU A 229 -8.48 9.25 19.36
CA LEU A 229 -9.49 10.29 19.58
C LEU A 229 -10.93 9.80 19.45
N ASP A 230 -11.17 8.79 18.62
CA ASP A 230 -12.49 8.22 18.33
C ASP A 230 -12.51 6.70 18.60
N LYS A 231 -12.48 6.35 19.88
CA LYS A 231 -12.48 4.95 20.36
C LYS A 231 -13.80 4.21 20.05
N GLY A 232 -14.84 4.92 19.62
CA GLY A 232 -16.16 4.37 19.31
C GLY A 232 -16.40 4.10 17.82
N ALA A 233 -15.53 4.59 16.93
CA ALA A 233 -15.68 4.42 15.49
C ALA A 233 -15.45 2.97 15.05
N VAL A 234 -16.32 2.51 14.16
CA VAL A 234 -16.19 1.23 13.44
C VAL A 234 -15.65 1.58 12.05
N TRP A 235 -14.41 1.19 11.80
CA TRP A 235 -13.68 1.44 10.54
C TRP A 235 -13.72 0.20 9.65
#